data_AF-F4NY03-F1
#
_entry.id   AF-F4NY03-F1
#
_cell.length_a   1.000
_cell.length_b   1.000
_cell.length_c   1.000
_cell.angle_alpha   90.00
_cell.angle_beta   90.00
_cell.angle_gamma   90.00
#
_symmetry.space_group_name_H-M   'P 1'
#
loop_
_entity.id
_entity.type
_entity.pdbx_description
1 polymer ?
#
loop_
_entity_poly.entity_id
_entity_poly.type
_entity_poly.pdbx_seq_one_letter_code
_entity_poly.pdbx_strand_id
1 'polypeptide(L)' 'EKKVVASSKTGRALTPYNAFMKTELPKVKAAKPEISHREAFKTAASNWKNAPENPVNK' A
#
# COMPACT_ATOMS: atom_id res chain seq x y z
N GLU A 1 8.30 -20.12 5.23
CA GLU A 1 8.12 -19.02 6.21
C GLU A 1 8.30 -17.67 5.50
N LYS A 2 7.29 -16.78 5.47
CA LYS A 2 7.41 -15.47 4.79
C LYS A 2 7.78 -14.40 5.83
N LYS A 3 9.04 -13.97 5.79
CA LYS A 3 9.65 -12.89 6.58
C LYS A 3 8.80 -11.61 6.50
N VAL A 4 8.31 -11.14 7.65
CA VAL A 4 7.97 -9.73 7.86
C VAL A 4 9.05 -9.14 8.77
N VAL A 5 10.03 -8.49 8.14
CA VAL A 5 11.05 -7.71 8.84
C VAL A 5 10.41 -6.46 9.40
N ALA A 6 10.13 -6.49 10.71
CA ALA A 6 9.84 -5.31 11.50
C ALA A 6 11.11 -4.45 11.58
N SER A 7 11.26 -3.48 10.68
CA SER A 7 12.32 -2.47 10.81
C SER A 7 11.75 -1.17 11.37
N SER A 8 11.94 -1.05 12.67
CA SER A 8 12.40 0.16 13.37
C SER A 8 11.61 1.47 13.20
N LYS A 9 10.90 1.79 14.29
CA LYS A 9 10.72 3.12 14.90
C LYS A 9 11.71 4.18 14.37
N THR A 10 11.28 5.01 13.44
CA THR A 10 11.66 6.42 13.35
C THR A 10 10.50 7.14 12.66
N GLY A 11 10.19 8.37 13.07
CA GLY A 11 9.12 9.20 12.51
C GLY A 11 9.43 9.59 11.06
N ARG A 12 9.37 8.62 10.15
CA ARG A 12 9.58 8.82 8.72
C ARG A 12 8.31 9.40 8.14
N ALA A 13 8.46 10.57 7.54
CA ALA A 13 7.44 11.35 6.89
C ALA A 13 6.41 10.48 6.14
N LEU A 14 5.15 10.92 6.17
CA LEU A 14 4.07 10.45 5.31
C LEU A 14 4.47 10.70 3.85
N THR A 15 5.31 9.83 3.27
CA THR A 15 5.46 9.85 1.82
C THR A 15 4.08 9.61 1.22
N PRO A 16 3.72 10.30 0.12
CA PRO A 16 2.42 10.13 -0.51
C PRO A 16 2.05 8.65 -0.73
N TYR A 17 3.05 7.83 -1.09
CA TYR A 17 2.91 6.38 -1.18
C TYR A 17 2.45 5.71 0.12
N ASN A 18 3.09 6.00 1.25
CA ASN A 18 2.74 5.39 2.53
C ASN A 18 1.39 5.87 3.05
N ALA A 19 1.02 7.14 2.79
CA ALA A 19 -0.31 7.66 3.11
C ALA A 19 -1.39 6.96 2.28
N PHE A 20 -1.18 6.84 0.97
CA PHE A 20 -2.08 6.13 0.06
C PHE A 20 -2.22 4.66 0.41
N MET A 21 -1.13 3.96 0.69
CA MET A 21 -1.19 2.52 1.02
C MET A 21 -1.97 2.26 2.31
N LYS A 22 -1.95 3.18 3.29
CA LYS A 22 -2.77 3.08 4.50
C LYS A 22 -4.28 3.18 4.23
N THR A 23 -4.69 3.94 3.22
CA THR A 23 -6.11 4.09 2.85
C THR A 23 -6.56 3.09 1.81
N GLU A 24 -5.69 2.74 0.87
CA GLU A 24 -6.03 1.89 -0.27
C GLU A 24 -6.02 0.41 0.09
N LEU A 25 -5.10 -0.03 0.96
CA LEU A 25 -5.04 -1.43 1.37
C LEU A 25 -6.32 -1.88 2.09
N PRO A 26 -6.89 -1.14 3.06
CA PRO A 26 -8.19 -1.46 3.64
C PRO A 26 -9.33 -1.43 2.62
N LYS A 27 -9.35 -0.47 1.68
CA LYS A 27 -10.36 -0.42 0.61
C LYS A 27 -10.35 -1.68 -0.24
N VAL A 28 -9.16 -2.11 -0.68
CA VAL A 28 -9.01 -3.33 -1.48
C VAL A 28 -9.45 -4.56 -0.70
N LYS A 29 -9.08 -4.67 0.58
CA LYS A 29 -9.53 -5.77 1.45
C LYS A 29 -11.04 -5.75 1.70
N ALA A 30 -11.66 -4.57 1.82
CA ALA A 30 -13.09 -4.44 1.98
C ALA A 30 -13.85 -4.78 0.69
N ALA A 31 -13.32 -4.36 -0.47
CA ALA A 31 -13.88 -4.69 -1.78
C ALA A 31 -13.69 -6.17 -2.16
N LYS A 32 -12.59 -6.79 -1.72
CA LYS A 32 -12.25 -8.18 -1.97
C LYS A 32 -11.75 -8.83 -0.68
N PRO A 33 -12.65 -9.28 0.21
CA PRO A 33 -12.25 -9.94 1.46
C PRO A 33 -11.62 -11.32 1.23
N GLU A 34 -11.83 -11.92 0.05
CA GLU A 34 -11.34 -13.25 -0.33
C GLU A 34 -9.83 -13.26 -0.68
N ILE A 35 -9.27 -12.11 -1.09
CA ILE A 35 -7.87 -12.08 -1.52
C ILE A 35 -6.91 -11.96 -0.33
N SER A 36 -5.81 -12.72 -0.39
CA SER A 36 -4.79 -12.69 0.67
C SER A 36 -4.18 -11.30 0.83
N HIS A 37 -3.63 -10.99 2.02
CA HIS A 37 -2.95 -9.72 2.29
C HIS A 37 -1.91 -9.35 1.20
N ARG A 38 -1.22 -10.35 0.65
CA ARG A 38 -0.22 -10.17 -0.41
C ARG A 38 -0.83 -9.72 -1.74
N GLU A 39 -1.98 -10.30 -2.09
CA GLU A 39 -2.75 -9.93 -3.29
C GLU A 39 -3.35 -8.54 -3.11
N ALA A 40 -3.95 -8.26 -1.96
CA ALA A 40 -4.51 -6.95 -1.64
C ALA A 40 -3.44 -5.84 -1.70
N PHE A 41 -2.24 -6.12 -1.18
CA PHE A 41 -1.12 -5.19 -1.24
C PHE A 41 -0.61 -4.98 -2.67
N LYS A 42 -0.56 -6.05 -3.50
CA LYS A 42 -0.19 -5.94 -4.91
C LYS A 42 -1.20 -5.09 -5.69
N THR A 43 -2.49 -5.28 -5.45
CA THR A 43 -3.55 -4.45 -6.06
C THR A 43 -3.45 -3.00 -5.62
N ALA A 44 -3.30 -2.73 -4.31
CA ALA A 44 -3.11 -1.37 -3.82
C ALA A 44 -1.85 -0.69 -4.40
N ALA A 45 -0.73 -1.42 -4.48
CA ALA A 45 0.49 -0.91 -5.10
C ALA A 45 0.35 -0.65 -6.61
N SER A 46 -0.41 -1.48 -7.33
CA SER A 46 -0.77 -1.21 -8.74
C SER A 46 -1.66 0.02 -8.88
N ASN A 47 -2.63 0.21 -7.98
CA ASN A 47 -3.47 1.40 -7.97
C ASN A 47 -2.64 2.66 -7.70
N TRP A 48 -1.62 2.58 -6.84
CA TRP A 48 -0.68 3.69 -6.61
C TRP A 48 0.07 4.11 -7.88
N LYS A 49 0.47 3.14 -8.73
CA LYS A 49 1.16 3.48 -9.99
C LYS A 49 0.31 4.39 -10.89
N ASN A 50 -1.01 4.24 -10.82
CA ASN A 50 -1.98 5.01 -11.58
C ASN A 50 -2.55 6.20 -10.79
N ALA A 51 -2.17 6.37 -9.52
CA ALA A 51 -2.72 7.42 -8.67
C ALA A 51 -2.13 8.79 -9.09
N PRO A 52 -2.94 9.86 -9.10
CA PRO A 52 -2.49 11.21 -9.44
C PRO A 52 -1.50 11.79 -8.40
N GLU A 53 -1.47 11.20 -7.20
CA GLU A 53 -0.52 11.54 -6.13
C GLU A 53 0.89 10.94 -6.35
N ASN A 54 1.07 10.10 -7.38
CA ASN A 54 2.38 9.56 -7.73
C ASN A 54 3.14 10.58 -8.61
N PRO A 55 4.26 11.16 -8.12
CA PRO A 55 5.00 12.19 -8.84
C PRO A 55 5.69 11.69 -10.12
N VAL A 56 5.67 10.39 -10.38
CA VAL A 56 6.21 9.76 -11.61
C VAL A 56 5.25 9.92 -12.80
N ASN A 57 3.97 10.18 -12.56
CA ASN A 57 2.96 10.31 -13.63
C ASN A 57 2.86 11.75 -14.19
N LYS A 58 3.95 12.51 -14.09
CA LYS A 58 4.03 13.91 -14.52
C LYS A 58 4.56 14.04 -15.95
#